data_AF-A0A2G6HBA2-F1
#
_entry.id   AF-A0A2G6HBA2-F1
#
_cell.length_a   1.000
_cell.length_b   1.000
_cell.length_c   1.000
_cell.angle_alpha   90.00
_cell.angle_beta   90.00
_cell.angle_gamma   90.00
#
_symmetry.space_group_name_H-M   'P 1'
#
loop_
_entity.id
_entity.type
_entity.pdbx_description
1 polymer ?
#
loop_
_entity_poly.entity_id
_entity_poly.type
_entity_poly.pdbx_seq_one_letter_code
_entity_poly.pdbx_strand_id
1 'polypeptide(L)'
;MKKNILKSAVLVLLLVGFTSCLSELDQEPLDPDTITAKEVYKDAKSAKSALAKVYGALALTGQGTGGGADIAGNDEGATGFSRILFCLQELPTDEAKNCWGDGDLNDYNFMTWTATGGFNEATYNRIGIGISIANDFIENATKHLGENPEVKQFIAEARFIRAYLYSIGMDLYGKMPIVTEVGKDPKPKQATRKEVFAFVEKELKEIEGILSATPKEYGRVNKYAATALLSRIYLNAEVYTGTPKWSEAKAKAEEVINSGEYRLHTIYPELFMADNNTNGAQNEFIFVLSQTGNNSNYSGTTFLVHAAGGDDMNMATFGVNGGWYGNITTGSFVDLFTEGNDTRKMFHTKDKSEERTKNIVKQNGKISFGGNGYLITKWTNLTSTKVLKTGGDNILVNPGVYNITIDTENNTYTLERSKEPAVEPTTGTANSWGI
;
A
#
# COMPACT_ATOMS: atom_id res chain seq x y z
N MET A 1 -58.25 -26.87 46.41
CA MET A 1 -56.87 -26.37 46.57
C MET A 1 -55.79 -27.23 45.88
N LYS A 2 -55.78 -28.57 46.01
CA LYS A 2 -54.72 -29.43 45.40
C LYS A 2 -54.57 -29.33 43.86
N LYS A 3 -55.65 -29.12 43.09
CA LYS A 3 -55.58 -28.97 41.62
C LYS A 3 -54.96 -27.65 41.13
N ASN A 4 -54.94 -26.60 41.95
CA ASN A 4 -54.39 -25.30 41.56
C ASN A 4 -52.87 -25.24 41.84
N ILE A 5 -52.41 -25.94 42.88
CA ILE A 5 -50.98 -26.06 43.21
C ILE A 5 -50.24 -26.84 42.10
N LEU A 6 -50.86 -27.89 41.55
CA LEU A 6 -50.26 -28.67 40.45
C LEU A 6 -50.13 -27.84 39.16
N LYS A 7 -51.13 -26.98 38.86
CA LYS A 7 -51.08 -26.08 37.70
C LYS A 7 -50.01 -24.99 37.86
N SER A 8 -49.87 -24.42 39.07
CA SER A 8 -48.81 -23.45 39.37
C SER A 8 -47.42 -24.07 39.35
N ALA A 9 -47.26 -25.31 39.84
CA ALA A 9 -45.98 -26.02 39.81
C ALA A 9 -45.53 -26.38 38.38
N VAL A 10 -46.46 -26.77 37.50
CA VAL A 10 -46.18 -27.02 36.08
C VAL A 10 -45.79 -25.74 35.34
N LEU A 11 -46.44 -24.61 35.65
CA LEU A 11 -46.11 -23.32 35.04
C LEU A 11 -44.73 -22.80 35.45
N VAL A 12 -44.33 -23.02 36.72
CA VAL A 12 -42.99 -22.66 37.22
C VAL A 12 -41.92 -23.58 36.64
N LEU A 13 -42.18 -24.89 36.49
CA LEU A 13 -41.25 -25.81 35.81
C LEU A 13 -41.06 -25.47 34.33
N LEU A 14 -42.11 -25.02 33.65
CA LEU A 14 -42.03 -24.55 32.26
C LEU A 14 -41.24 -23.25 32.13
N LEU A 15 -41.30 -22.34 33.11
CA LEU A 15 -40.55 -21.08 33.11
C LEU A 15 -39.05 -21.26 33.41
N VAL A 16 -38.67 -22.28 34.18
CA VAL A 16 -37.25 -22.60 34.46
C VAL A 16 -36.59 -23.39 33.31
N GLY A 17 -37.39 -24.03 32.44
CA GLY A 17 -36.90 -24.77 31.27
C GLY A 17 -36.36 -23.91 30.13
N PHE A 18 -36.64 -22.59 30.10
CA PHE A 18 -36.23 -21.71 29.01
C PHE A 18 -34.89 -20.99 29.22
N THR A 19 -34.22 -21.15 30.37
CA THR A 19 -32.91 -20.50 30.62
C THR A 19 -31.71 -21.36 30.26
N SER A 20 -31.92 -22.61 29.80
CA SER A 20 -30.84 -23.58 29.52
C SER A 20 -30.46 -23.69 28.03
N CYS A 21 -31.11 -22.98 27.12
CA CYS A 21 -30.81 -23.03 25.68
C CYS A 21 -30.08 -21.78 25.14
N LEU A 22 -29.56 -20.90 26.00
CA LEU A 22 -28.86 -19.69 25.54
C LEU A 22 -27.34 -19.88 25.38
N SER A 23 -26.75 -20.92 25.97
CA SER A 23 -25.32 -21.23 25.83
C SER A 23 -24.98 -22.10 24.62
N GLU A 24 -25.98 -22.57 23.87
CA GLU A 24 -25.81 -23.36 22.64
C GLU A 24 -25.68 -22.50 21.37
N LEU A 25 -25.79 -21.17 21.51
CA LEU A 25 -25.67 -20.23 20.39
C LEU A 25 -24.22 -19.76 20.18
N ASP A 26 -23.34 -19.96 21.16
CA ASP A 26 -21.89 -19.76 21.04
C ASP A 26 -21.23 -21.05 20.52
N GLN A 27 -21.61 -21.49 19.32
CA GLN A 27 -20.95 -22.63 18.69
C GLN A 27 -19.60 -22.19 18.10
N GLU A 28 -18.52 -22.72 18.65
CA GLU A 28 -17.21 -22.64 18.00
C GLU A 28 -17.25 -23.52 16.72
N PRO A 29 -16.60 -23.10 15.63
CA PRO A 29 -16.42 -23.95 14.46
C PRO A 29 -15.84 -25.31 14.86
N LEU A 30 -16.58 -26.39 14.58
CA LEU A 30 -16.15 -27.77 14.86
C LEU A 30 -15.08 -28.26 13.87
N ASP A 31 -14.80 -27.49 12.84
CA ASP A 31 -13.80 -27.80 11.83
C ASP A 31 -12.40 -27.43 12.37
N PRO A 32 -11.51 -28.41 12.62
CA PRO A 32 -10.16 -28.16 13.12
C PRO A 32 -9.30 -27.31 12.15
N ASP A 33 -9.73 -27.17 10.89
CA ASP A 33 -9.06 -26.34 9.88
C ASP A 33 -9.59 -24.88 9.85
N THR A 34 -10.63 -24.56 10.62
CA THR A 34 -11.09 -23.17 10.79
C THR A 34 -10.35 -22.46 11.93
N ILE A 35 -9.57 -21.44 11.58
CA ILE A 35 -8.91 -20.58 12.55
C ILE A 35 -9.95 -19.63 13.15
N THR A 36 -10.24 -19.79 14.45
CA THR A 36 -11.17 -18.92 15.19
C THR A 36 -10.47 -17.67 15.72
N ALA A 37 -11.21 -16.60 16.02
CA ALA A 37 -10.65 -15.42 16.69
C ALA A 37 -9.93 -15.80 18.01
N LYS A 38 -10.44 -16.78 18.74
CA LYS A 38 -9.81 -17.29 19.96
C LYS A 38 -8.42 -17.90 19.69
N GLU A 39 -8.24 -18.61 18.57
CA GLU A 39 -6.94 -19.14 18.16
C GLU A 39 -5.99 -18.07 17.61
N VAL A 40 -6.51 -17.06 16.90
CA VAL A 40 -5.72 -15.92 16.41
C VAL A 40 -5.21 -15.05 17.56
N TYR A 41 -6.03 -14.85 18.61
CA TYR A 41 -5.74 -13.95 19.73
C TYR A 41 -5.47 -14.70 21.04
N LYS A 42 -4.92 -15.91 20.98
CA LYS A 42 -4.57 -16.72 22.17
C LYS A 42 -3.35 -16.19 22.94
N ASP A 43 -2.41 -15.56 22.24
CA ASP A 43 -1.20 -14.98 22.81
C ASP A 43 -0.66 -13.83 21.93
N ALA A 44 0.31 -13.08 22.46
CA ALA A 44 0.91 -11.95 21.75
C ALA A 44 1.61 -12.38 20.44
N LYS A 45 2.17 -13.59 20.37
CA LYS A 45 2.86 -14.07 19.16
C LYS A 45 1.87 -14.30 18.02
N SER A 46 0.73 -14.95 18.29
CA SER A 46 -0.34 -15.13 17.30
C SER A 46 -0.98 -13.79 16.91
N ALA A 47 -1.22 -12.90 17.89
CA ALA A 47 -1.74 -11.56 17.61
C ALA A 47 -0.78 -10.74 16.72
N LYS A 48 0.54 -10.89 16.89
CA LYS A 48 1.52 -10.25 16.02
C LYS A 48 1.43 -10.73 14.58
N SER A 49 1.15 -12.01 14.34
CA SER A 49 0.89 -12.52 12.98
C SER A 49 -0.37 -11.89 12.37
N ALA A 50 -1.42 -11.69 13.16
CA ALA A 50 -2.61 -10.98 12.70
C ALA A 50 -2.32 -9.50 12.40
N LEU A 51 -1.52 -8.83 13.24
CA LEU A 51 -1.04 -7.46 12.98
C LEU A 51 -0.31 -7.36 11.64
N ALA A 52 0.44 -8.38 11.23
CA ALA A 52 1.12 -8.38 9.95
C ALA A 52 0.15 -8.25 8.75
N LYS A 53 -1.10 -8.72 8.84
CA LYS A 53 -2.13 -8.47 7.81
C LYS A 53 -2.50 -6.98 7.74
N VAL A 54 -2.56 -6.28 8.88
CA VAL A 54 -2.86 -4.84 8.93
C VAL A 54 -1.80 -4.06 8.14
N TYR A 55 -0.51 -4.38 8.34
CA TYR A 55 0.57 -3.81 7.53
C TYR A 55 0.51 -4.29 6.07
N GLY A 56 0.22 -5.58 5.86
CA GLY A 56 0.09 -6.20 4.55
C GLY A 56 -0.99 -5.55 3.68
N ALA A 57 -2.04 -4.96 4.26
CA ALA A 57 -3.07 -4.25 3.50
C ALA A 57 -2.53 -3.04 2.71
N LEU A 58 -1.38 -2.48 3.11
CA LEU A 58 -0.70 -1.38 2.39
C LEU A 58 0.30 -1.90 1.34
N ALA A 59 0.80 -3.12 1.50
CA ALA A 59 1.92 -3.63 0.70
C ALA A 59 1.53 -4.81 -0.21
N LEU A 60 0.33 -5.37 -0.07
CA LEU A 60 -0.17 -6.52 -0.81
C LEU A 60 -1.51 -6.18 -1.46
N THR A 61 -1.79 -6.89 -2.55
CA THR A 61 -3.04 -6.83 -3.30
C THR A 61 -4.09 -7.81 -2.77
N GLY A 62 -3.64 -8.88 -2.10
CA GLY A 62 -4.44 -9.99 -1.59
C GLY A 62 -3.57 -11.02 -0.87
N GLN A 63 -4.17 -12.15 -0.45
CA GLN A 63 -3.47 -13.23 0.28
C GLN A 63 -3.73 -14.65 -0.27
N GLY A 64 -4.36 -14.79 -1.43
CA GLY A 64 -4.57 -16.11 -2.03
C GLY A 64 -3.27 -16.72 -2.57
N THR A 65 -2.99 -17.98 -2.24
CA THR A 65 -2.02 -18.79 -2.97
C THR A 65 -2.49 -18.94 -4.43
N GLY A 66 -1.83 -18.26 -5.36
CA GLY A 66 -2.16 -18.34 -6.79
C GLY A 66 -3.24 -17.37 -7.30
N GLY A 67 -3.44 -16.24 -6.63
CA GLY A 67 -4.45 -15.24 -7.01
C GLY A 67 -5.61 -15.25 -6.02
N GLY A 68 -5.82 -14.11 -5.37
CA GLY A 68 -6.82 -13.93 -4.33
C GLY A 68 -6.85 -12.46 -3.91
N ALA A 69 -7.04 -11.60 -4.91
CA ALA A 69 -7.11 -10.16 -4.75
C ALA A 69 -8.20 -9.78 -3.75
N ASP A 70 -7.90 -8.86 -2.82
CA ASP A 70 -8.91 -8.34 -1.89
C ASP A 70 -10.00 -7.54 -2.64
N ILE A 71 -9.72 -7.09 -3.87
CA ILE A 71 -10.63 -6.34 -4.75
C ILE A 71 -10.83 -7.14 -6.04
N ALA A 72 -12.08 -7.54 -6.31
CA ALA A 72 -12.44 -8.26 -7.53
C ALA A 72 -12.60 -7.30 -8.74
N GLY A 73 -12.37 -7.81 -9.96
CA GLY A 73 -12.77 -7.15 -11.21
C GLY A 73 -11.72 -6.26 -11.90
N ASN A 74 -10.58 -5.99 -11.25
CA ASN A 74 -9.43 -5.32 -11.87
C ASN A 74 -8.24 -6.29 -12.01
N ASP A 75 -7.26 -5.96 -12.85
CA ASP A 75 -5.92 -6.57 -12.75
C ASP A 75 -5.45 -6.43 -11.30
N GLU A 76 -5.15 -7.55 -10.64
CA GLU A 76 -4.77 -7.58 -9.22
C GLU A 76 -3.63 -6.59 -8.95
N GLY A 77 -2.64 -6.56 -9.86
CA GLY A 77 -1.48 -5.68 -9.81
C GLY A 77 -1.81 -4.19 -9.94
N ALA A 78 -3.01 -3.83 -10.40
CA ALA A 78 -3.48 -2.46 -10.53
C ALA A 78 -4.17 -1.92 -9.26
N THR A 79 -4.48 -2.78 -8.29
CA THR A 79 -5.29 -2.42 -7.11
C THR A 79 -4.50 -2.22 -5.82
N GLY A 80 -3.18 -2.40 -5.86
CA GLY A 80 -2.37 -2.27 -4.66
C GLY A 80 -2.14 -0.81 -4.27
N PHE A 81 -2.08 -0.59 -2.96
CA PHE A 81 -2.18 0.74 -2.35
C PHE A 81 -1.12 1.73 -2.85
N SER A 82 0.14 1.33 -3.01
CA SER A 82 1.21 2.20 -3.51
C SER A 82 1.00 2.63 -4.96
N ARG A 83 0.56 1.73 -5.85
CA ARG A 83 0.35 2.04 -7.27
C ARG A 83 -0.82 2.97 -7.46
N ILE A 84 -1.96 2.67 -6.83
CA ILE A 84 -3.15 3.52 -6.96
C ILE A 84 -2.91 4.91 -6.35
N LEU A 85 -2.18 5.00 -5.23
CA LEU A 85 -1.79 6.28 -4.66
C LEU A 85 -0.87 7.06 -5.60
N PHE A 86 0.13 6.42 -6.21
CA PHE A 86 0.96 7.05 -7.24
C PHE A 86 0.10 7.55 -8.41
N CYS A 87 -0.82 6.74 -8.92
CA CYS A 87 -1.69 7.14 -10.03
C CYS A 87 -2.49 8.42 -9.72
N LEU A 88 -3.09 8.48 -8.53
CA LEU A 88 -3.96 9.61 -8.14
C LEU A 88 -3.18 10.85 -7.68
N GLN A 89 -1.98 10.68 -7.12
CA GLN A 89 -1.20 11.80 -6.58
C GLN A 89 -0.10 12.31 -7.52
N GLU A 90 0.31 11.56 -8.55
CA GLU A 90 1.42 11.95 -9.44
C GLU A 90 0.99 12.22 -10.88
N LEU A 91 0.07 11.43 -11.44
CA LEU A 91 -0.35 11.62 -12.83
C LEU A 91 -1.08 12.94 -13.10
N PRO A 92 -1.89 13.51 -12.18
CA PRO A 92 -2.50 14.82 -12.41
C PRO A 92 -1.56 16.00 -12.17
N THR A 93 -0.35 15.78 -11.66
CA THR A 93 0.58 16.85 -11.30
C THR A 93 1.50 17.21 -12.46
N ASP A 94 2.45 18.10 -12.21
CA ASP A 94 3.54 18.42 -13.10
C ASP A 94 4.73 17.44 -13.00
N GLU A 95 4.70 16.44 -12.12
CA GLU A 95 5.82 15.49 -11.97
C GLU A 95 5.82 14.38 -13.02
N ALA A 96 4.66 13.77 -13.26
CA ALA A 96 4.55 12.55 -14.06
C ALA A 96 3.35 12.56 -15.00
N LYS A 97 3.43 11.72 -16.03
CA LYS A 97 2.32 11.32 -16.90
C LYS A 97 2.42 9.83 -17.18
N ASN A 98 1.29 9.20 -17.54
CA ASN A 98 1.23 7.80 -17.92
C ASN A 98 0.80 7.64 -19.39
N CYS A 99 1.38 6.68 -20.10
CA CYS A 99 1.16 6.46 -21.52
C CYS A 99 0.22 5.27 -21.83
N TRP A 100 -0.31 4.60 -20.80
CA TRP A 100 -1.22 3.47 -20.97
C TRP A 100 -2.65 3.93 -21.31
N GLY A 101 -3.43 3.00 -21.83
CA GLY A 101 -4.83 3.18 -22.19
C GLY A 101 -5.81 2.63 -21.15
N ASP A 102 -5.32 2.22 -19.98
CA ASP A 102 -6.09 1.40 -19.06
C ASP A 102 -7.03 2.25 -18.20
N GLY A 103 -8.31 1.87 -18.17
CA GLY A 103 -9.33 2.53 -17.35
C GLY A 103 -9.32 4.05 -17.47
N ASP A 104 -9.28 4.71 -16.31
CA ASP A 104 -9.25 6.15 -16.11
C ASP A 104 -7.83 6.74 -15.98
N LEU A 105 -6.76 5.99 -16.30
CA LEU A 105 -5.38 6.52 -16.21
C LEU A 105 -5.14 7.76 -17.07
N ASN A 106 -5.69 7.76 -18.29
CA ASN A 106 -5.59 8.94 -19.16
C ASN A 106 -6.36 10.13 -18.62
N ASP A 107 -7.42 9.90 -17.85
CA ASP A 107 -8.18 11.00 -17.26
C ASP A 107 -7.40 11.71 -16.16
N TYR A 108 -6.59 10.98 -15.37
CA TYR A 108 -5.69 11.61 -14.38
C TYR A 108 -4.64 12.49 -15.04
N ASN A 109 -4.05 12.07 -16.16
CA ASN A 109 -3.08 12.90 -16.90
C ASN A 109 -3.58 14.31 -17.22
N PHE A 110 -4.90 14.48 -17.39
CA PHE A 110 -5.52 15.72 -17.85
C PHE A 110 -6.55 16.31 -16.88
N MET A 111 -6.68 15.71 -15.70
CA MET A 111 -7.70 16.07 -14.71
C MET A 111 -9.14 16.05 -15.26
N THR A 112 -9.47 15.03 -16.07
CA THR A 112 -10.79 14.86 -16.71
C THR A 112 -11.60 13.69 -16.15
N TRP A 113 -11.21 13.14 -15.00
CA TRP A 113 -11.86 11.96 -14.43
C TRP A 113 -13.29 12.25 -13.99
N THR A 114 -14.09 11.21 -13.95
CA THR A 114 -15.48 11.25 -13.49
C THR A 114 -15.66 10.33 -12.28
N ALA A 115 -16.89 10.25 -11.76
CA ALA A 115 -17.18 9.39 -10.62
C ALA A 115 -17.02 7.88 -10.91
N THR A 116 -17.01 7.46 -12.19
CA THR A 116 -17.09 6.04 -12.59
C THR A 116 -15.74 5.44 -13.03
N GLY A 117 -14.63 5.93 -12.48
CA GLY A 117 -13.28 5.45 -12.81
C GLY A 117 -12.86 4.20 -12.01
N GLY A 118 -12.26 3.21 -12.69
CA GLY A 118 -11.86 1.95 -12.07
C GLY A 118 -10.71 2.10 -11.06
N PHE A 119 -9.73 2.96 -11.32
CA PHE A 119 -8.67 3.29 -10.36
C PHE A 119 -9.21 4.12 -9.20
N ASN A 120 -10.17 5.03 -9.46
CA ASN A 120 -10.82 5.79 -8.41
C ASN A 120 -11.57 4.87 -7.42
N GLU A 121 -12.40 3.95 -7.96
CA GLU A 121 -13.14 2.97 -7.17
C GLU A 121 -12.18 2.03 -6.41
N ALA A 122 -11.13 1.52 -7.08
CA ALA A 122 -10.14 0.67 -6.44
C ALA A 122 -9.43 1.37 -5.28
N THR A 123 -9.15 2.67 -5.39
CA THR A 123 -8.53 3.46 -4.32
C THR A 123 -9.44 3.58 -3.11
N TYR A 124 -10.70 3.96 -3.33
CA TYR A 124 -11.68 4.08 -2.25
C TYR A 124 -11.90 2.72 -1.55
N ASN A 125 -12.02 1.64 -2.32
CA ASN A 125 -12.19 0.29 -1.80
C ASN A 125 -10.95 -0.19 -1.04
N ARG A 126 -9.73 0.06 -1.53
CA ARG A 126 -8.48 -0.32 -0.85
C ARG A 126 -8.35 0.38 0.50
N ILE A 127 -8.68 1.66 0.58
CA ILE A 127 -8.73 2.42 1.83
C ILE A 127 -9.75 1.79 2.80
N GLY A 128 -10.97 1.53 2.33
CA GLY A 128 -12.04 0.93 3.14
C GLY A 128 -11.71 -0.48 3.65
N ILE A 129 -11.09 -1.33 2.83
CA ILE A 129 -10.63 -2.67 3.19
C ILE A 129 -9.54 -2.58 4.27
N GLY A 130 -8.54 -1.72 4.09
CA GLY A 130 -7.48 -1.52 5.08
C GLY A 130 -8.02 -1.02 6.43
N ILE A 131 -8.99 -0.10 6.42
CA ILE A 131 -9.68 0.37 7.63
C ILE A 131 -10.44 -0.78 8.30
N SER A 132 -11.15 -1.61 7.52
CA SER A 132 -11.90 -2.76 8.04
C SER A 132 -10.98 -3.79 8.70
N ILE A 133 -9.85 -4.11 8.06
CA ILE A 133 -8.82 -5.01 8.60
C ILE A 133 -8.25 -4.46 9.91
N ALA A 134 -7.96 -3.15 9.98
CA ALA A 134 -7.47 -2.52 11.19
C ALA A 134 -8.53 -2.54 12.30
N ASN A 135 -9.80 -2.28 11.99
CA ASN A 135 -10.91 -2.32 12.95
C ASN A 135 -11.09 -3.72 13.55
N ASP A 136 -11.10 -4.76 12.71
CA ASP A 136 -11.22 -6.15 13.17
C ASP A 136 -10.07 -6.53 14.11
N PHE A 137 -8.84 -6.15 13.76
CA PHE A 137 -7.69 -6.38 14.63
C PHE A 137 -7.82 -5.65 15.97
N ILE A 138 -8.15 -4.35 15.95
CA ILE A 138 -8.29 -3.52 17.16
C ILE A 138 -9.36 -4.10 18.08
N GLU A 139 -10.51 -4.47 17.54
CA GLU A 139 -11.64 -5.01 18.30
C GLU A 139 -11.25 -6.33 19.00
N ASN A 140 -10.75 -7.30 18.23
CA ASN A 140 -10.44 -8.63 18.76
C ASN A 140 -9.21 -8.60 19.69
N ALA A 141 -8.14 -7.88 19.33
CA ALA A 141 -6.96 -7.77 20.17
C ALA A 141 -7.28 -7.08 21.51
N THR A 142 -8.13 -6.05 21.50
CA THR A 142 -8.57 -5.39 22.74
C THR A 142 -9.40 -6.34 23.60
N LYS A 143 -10.35 -7.06 23.00
CA LYS A 143 -11.23 -7.99 23.70
C LYS A 143 -10.49 -9.14 24.37
N HIS A 144 -9.50 -9.72 23.70
CA HIS A 144 -8.84 -10.95 24.14
C HIS A 144 -7.53 -10.71 24.89
N LEU A 145 -6.78 -9.66 24.53
CA LEU A 145 -5.42 -9.43 24.98
C LEU A 145 -5.15 -7.97 25.37
N GLY A 146 -6.19 -7.16 25.59
CA GLY A 146 -6.08 -5.71 25.81
C GLY A 146 -5.22 -5.30 27.01
N GLU A 147 -5.03 -6.18 28.01
CA GLU A 147 -4.15 -5.89 29.14
C GLU A 147 -2.67 -6.27 28.92
N ASN A 148 -2.36 -7.02 27.86
CA ASN A 148 -0.99 -7.38 27.54
C ASN A 148 -0.21 -6.14 27.04
N PRO A 149 0.92 -5.75 27.67
CA PRO A 149 1.66 -4.54 27.28
C PRO A 149 2.17 -4.56 25.84
N GLU A 150 2.56 -5.72 25.31
CA GLU A 150 3.01 -5.86 23.93
C GLU A 150 1.83 -5.69 22.96
N VAL A 151 0.66 -6.24 23.31
CA VAL A 151 -0.55 -6.09 22.48
C VAL A 151 -1.11 -4.67 22.52
N LYS A 152 -0.93 -3.92 23.62
CA LYS A 152 -1.23 -2.47 23.64
C LYS A 152 -0.43 -1.71 22.58
N GLN A 153 0.83 -2.10 22.32
CA GLN A 153 1.61 -1.55 21.20
C GLN A 153 1.00 -1.95 19.85
N PHE A 154 0.62 -3.22 19.68
CA PHE A 154 0.03 -3.69 18.42
C PHE A 154 -1.27 -2.98 18.07
N ILE A 155 -2.12 -2.75 19.08
CA ILE A 155 -3.37 -1.99 18.93
C ILE A 155 -3.06 -0.54 18.53
N ALA A 156 -2.06 0.10 19.15
CA ALA A 156 -1.63 1.44 18.77
C ALA A 156 -1.11 1.50 17.33
N GLU A 157 -0.35 0.50 16.88
CA GLU A 157 0.13 0.41 15.49
C GLU A 157 -1.02 0.23 14.49
N ALA A 158 -2.00 -0.62 14.80
CA ALA A 158 -3.18 -0.78 13.95
C ALA A 158 -4.03 0.49 13.88
N ARG A 159 -4.18 1.22 15.00
CA ARG A 159 -4.83 2.53 15.03
C ARG A 159 -4.07 3.57 14.20
N PHE A 160 -2.75 3.57 14.20
CA PHE A 160 -1.96 4.41 13.30
C PHE A 160 -2.25 4.10 11.84
N ILE A 161 -2.25 2.82 11.44
CA ILE A 161 -2.52 2.43 10.04
C ILE A 161 -3.92 2.86 9.63
N ARG A 162 -4.92 2.70 10.51
CA ARG A 162 -6.27 3.23 10.30
C ARG A 162 -6.28 4.75 10.11
N ALA A 163 -5.61 5.49 11.00
CA ALA A 163 -5.51 6.95 10.92
C ALA A 163 -4.78 7.41 9.66
N TYR A 164 -3.75 6.70 9.23
CA TYR A 164 -3.04 6.92 7.97
C TYR A 164 -3.97 6.75 6.77
N LEU A 165 -4.73 5.65 6.70
CA LEU A 165 -5.70 5.42 5.65
C LEU A 165 -6.81 6.48 5.61
N TYR A 166 -7.35 6.89 6.76
CA TYR A 166 -8.28 8.02 6.83
C TYR A 166 -7.65 9.35 6.40
N SER A 167 -6.37 9.59 6.69
CA SER A 167 -5.67 10.80 6.24
C SER A 167 -5.56 10.87 4.72
N ILE A 168 -5.28 9.73 4.06
CA ILE A 168 -5.26 9.61 2.60
C ILE A 168 -6.67 9.79 2.03
N GLY A 169 -7.67 9.15 2.63
CA GLY A 169 -9.07 9.32 2.22
C GLY A 169 -9.58 10.75 2.36
N MET A 170 -9.17 11.45 3.43
CA MET A 170 -9.47 12.85 3.67
C MET A 170 -8.82 13.76 2.62
N ASP A 171 -7.57 13.49 2.26
CA ASP A 171 -6.83 14.27 1.25
C ASP A 171 -7.49 14.13 -0.14
N LEU A 172 -7.72 12.89 -0.57
CA LEU A 172 -8.29 12.56 -1.89
C LEU A 172 -9.77 12.94 -2.03
N TYR A 173 -10.60 12.56 -1.05
CA TYR A 173 -12.07 12.61 -1.18
C TYR A 173 -12.72 13.67 -0.28
N GLY A 174 -12.02 14.09 0.76
CA GLY A 174 -12.53 14.98 1.79
C GLY A 174 -13.53 14.36 2.74
N LYS A 175 -14.71 13.98 2.24
CA LYS A 175 -15.74 13.35 3.07
C LYS A 175 -15.60 11.84 3.03
N MET A 176 -15.64 11.21 4.18
CA MET A 176 -15.56 9.75 4.30
C MET A 176 -16.35 9.31 5.55
N PRO A 177 -17.07 8.18 5.52
CA PRO A 177 -17.70 7.66 6.72
C PRO A 177 -16.65 7.24 7.75
N ILE A 178 -16.82 7.65 9.00
CA ILE A 178 -15.97 7.21 10.12
C ILE A 178 -16.60 5.94 10.70
N VAL A 179 -15.96 4.81 10.45
CA VAL A 179 -16.32 3.48 10.96
C VAL A 179 -15.19 2.97 11.83
N THR A 180 -15.51 2.66 13.09
CA THR A 180 -14.57 2.12 14.10
C THR A 180 -14.99 0.76 14.65
N GLU A 181 -16.19 0.29 14.32
CA GLU A 181 -16.77 -0.98 14.78
C GLU A 181 -17.17 -1.80 13.55
N VAL A 182 -16.84 -3.10 13.52
CA VAL A 182 -17.12 -3.96 12.38
C VAL A 182 -18.61 -4.34 12.35
N GLY A 183 -19.23 -4.31 11.17
CA GLY A 183 -20.58 -4.87 10.93
C GLY A 183 -21.78 -4.11 11.54
N LYS A 184 -21.57 -2.98 12.22
CA LYS A 184 -22.63 -2.26 12.94
C LYS A 184 -23.60 -1.48 12.06
N ASP A 185 -23.09 -0.81 11.03
CA ASP A 185 -23.90 -0.03 10.09
C ASP A 185 -23.49 -0.37 8.66
N PRO A 186 -24.36 -1.01 7.86
CA PRO A 186 -24.06 -1.31 6.46
C PRO A 186 -24.07 -0.06 5.56
N LYS A 187 -24.55 1.09 6.05
CA LYS A 187 -24.62 2.35 5.30
C LYS A 187 -24.21 3.53 6.19
N PRO A 188 -22.94 3.57 6.62
CA PRO A 188 -22.47 4.61 7.54
C PRO A 188 -22.61 5.99 6.91
N LYS A 189 -23.05 6.96 7.71
CA LYS A 189 -23.15 8.36 7.27
C LYS A 189 -21.75 8.92 7.01
N GLN A 190 -21.61 9.68 5.92
CA GLN A 190 -20.37 10.39 5.63
C GLN A 190 -20.10 11.46 6.69
N ALA A 191 -18.88 11.47 7.22
CA ALA A 191 -18.38 12.58 8.02
C ALA A 191 -17.84 13.67 7.09
N THR A 192 -17.91 14.92 7.53
CA THR A 192 -17.29 16.06 6.87
C THR A 192 -15.76 15.96 6.91
N ARG A 193 -15.07 16.65 6.00
CA ARG A 193 -13.59 16.68 5.98
C ARG A 193 -13.00 17.12 7.33
N LYS A 194 -13.64 18.09 8.01
CA LYS A 194 -13.25 18.57 9.33
C LYS A 194 -13.44 17.51 10.44
N GLU A 195 -14.50 16.72 10.37
CA GLU A 195 -14.72 15.62 11.32
C GLU A 195 -13.73 14.48 11.11
N VAL A 196 -13.40 14.13 9.85
CA VAL A 196 -12.35 13.14 9.55
C VAL A 196 -10.99 13.64 10.04
N PHE A 197 -10.66 14.93 9.82
CA PHE A 197 -9.46 15.55 10.36
C PHE A 197 -9.38 15.42 11.89
N ALA A 198 -10.45 15.78 12.60
CA ALA A 198 -10.50 15.72 14.06
C ALA A 198 -10.37 14.27 14.58
N PHE A 199 -10.95 13.31 13.87
CA PHE A 199 -10.79 11.89 14.18
C PHE A 199 -9.34 11.43 14.02
N VAL A 200 -8.70 11.73 12.88
CA VAL A 200 -7.29 11.38 12.62
C VAL A 200 -6.38 12.04 13.66
N GLU A 201 -6.57 13.34 13.93
CA GLU A 201 -5.80 14.07 14.94
C GLU A 201 -5.91 13.42 16.33
N LYS A 202 -7.13 13.06 16.73
CA LYS A 202 -7.39 12.41 18.01
C LYS A 202 -6.71 11.04 18.10
N GLU A 203 -6.90 10.20 17.09
CA GLU A 203 -6.28 8.86 17.02
C GLU A 203 -4.77 8.94 17.21
N LEU A 204 -4.11 9.84 16.45
CA LEU A 204 -2.65 9.99 16.49
C LEU A 204 -2.16 10.50 17.84
N LYS A 205 -2.83 11.50 18.43
CA LYS A 205 -2.47 12.02 19.76
C LYS A 205 -2.59 10.98 20.87
N GLU A 206 -3.62 10.13 20.81
CA GLU A 206 -3.86 9.11 21.83
C GLU A 206 -2.86 7.95 21.76
N ILE A 207 -2.35 7.62 20.58
CA ILE A 207 -1.39 6.51 20.40
C ILE A 207 0.07 6.95 20.48
N GLU A 208 0.38 8.24 20.32
CA GLU A 208 1.76 8.76 20.32
C GLU A 208 2.53 8.40 21.61
N GLY A 209 1.87 8.47 22.77
CA GLY A 209 2.47 8.07 24.05
C GLY A 209 2.50 6.56 24.31
N ILE A 210 1.82 5.77 23.48
CA ILE A 210 1.80 4.31 23.58
C ILE A 210 2.91 3.75 22.71
N LEU A 211 3.02 4.19 21.45
CA LEU A 211 3.97 3.66 20.48
C LEU A 211 5.42 3.72 20.98
N SER A 212 6.17 2.63 20.80
CA SER A 212 7.61 2.61 21.02
C SER A 212 8.32 3.67 20.17
N ALA A 213 9.33 4.34 20.72
CA ALA A 213 10.22 5.21 19.93
C ALA A 213 11.16 4.40 19.02
N THR A 214 11.65 3.27 19.53
CA THR A 214 12.63 2.40 18.89
C THR A 214 12.06 0.97 18.79
N PRO A 215 11.20 0.67 17.80
CA PRO A 215 10.69 -0.67 17.62
C PRO A 215 11.84 -1.65 17.31
N LYS A 216 11.71 -2.90 17.76
CA LYS A 216 12.74 -3.93 17.55
C LYS A 216 12.89 -4.35 16.08
N GLU A 217 11.86 -4.13 15.28
CA GLU A 217 11.78 -4.61 13.90
C GLU A 217 11.63 -3.43 12.96
N TYR A 218 12.45 -3.42 11.91
CA TYR A 218 12.41 -2.41 10.88
C TYR A 218 11.06 -2.42 10.12
N GLY A 219 10.56 -1.25 9.77
CA GLY A 219 9.29 -1.06 9.07
C GLY A 219 8.05 -1.03 9.97
N ARG A 220 8.19 -1.28 11.27
CA ARG A 220 7.09 -1.07 12.22
C ARG A 220 6.86 0.41 12.49
N VAL A 221 5.60 0.77 12.66
CA VAL A 221 5.18 2.09 13.11
C VAL A 221 5.76 2.35 14.50
N ASN A 222 6.33 3.54 14.67
CA ASN A 222 6.84 4.02 15.94
C ASN A 222 6.20 5.37 16.31
N LYS A 223 6.54 5.91 17.48
CA LYS A 223 6.06 7.22 17.92
C LYS A 223 6.26 8.29 16.86
N TYR A 224 7.44 8.34 16.25
CA TYR A 224 7.79 9.38 15.28
C TYR A 224 7.01 9.28 13.97
N ALA A 225 6.52 8.10 13.60
CA ALA A 225 5.57 7.96 12.48
C ALA A 225 4.26 8.69 12.79
N ALA A 226 3.71 8.54 14.01
CA ALA A 226 2.53 9.30 14.45
C ALA A 226 2.81 10.81 14.50
N THR A 227 3.96 11.21 15.05
CA THR A 227 4.41 12.61 15.10
C THR A 227 4.56 13.23 13.70
N ALA A 228 5.17 12.50 12.76
CA ALA A 228 5.35 12.94 11.38
C ALA A 228 4.02 13.06 10.62
N LEU A 229 3.08 12.14 10.86
CA LEU A 229 1.75 12.22 10.28
C LEU A 229 0.94 13.38 10.85
N LEU A 230 1.05 13.66 12.17
CA LEU A 230 0.49 14.87 12.77
C LEU A 230 1.03 16.13 12.11
N SER A 231 2.35 16.21 11.90
CA SER A 231 2.98 17.31 11.17
C SER A 231 2.38 17.49 9.77
N ARG A 232 2.21 16.40 9.01
CA ARG A 232 1.65 16.43 7.65
C ARG A 232 0.20 16.92 7.63
N ILE A 233 -0.66 16.42 8.51
CA ILE A 233 -2.07 16.87 8.52
C ILE A 233 -2.19 18.33 8.99
N TYR A 234 -1.33 18.78 9.90
CA TYR A 234 -1.30 20.17 10.37
C TYR A 234 -0.83 21.15 9.30
N LEU A 235 0.15 20.75 8.49
CA LEU A 235 0.62 21.55 7.36
C LEU A 235 -0.54 21.86 6.39
N ASN A 236 -1.42 20.88 6.18
CA ASN A 236 -2.55 20.96 5.26
C ASN A 236 -3.89 21.32 5.95
N ALA A 237 -3.87 21.68 7.23
CA ALA A 237 -5.09 21.90 8.01
C ALA A 237 -6.00 23.01 7.47
N GLU A 238 -5.43 24.03 6.80
CA GLU A 238 -6.22 25.07 6.16
C GLU A 238 -7.12 24.50 5.05
N VAL A 239 -6.57 23.62 4.20
CA VAL A 239 -7.31 22.92 3.15
C VAL A 239 -8.38 21.98 3.74
N TYR A 240 -8.09 21.36 4.89
CA TYR A 240 -8.96 20.35 5.47
C TYR A 240 -10.07 20.91 6.36
N THR A 241 -9.79 22.00 7.05
CA THR A 241 -10.64 22.53 8.13
C THR A 241 -11.03 23.99 7.96
N GLY A 242 -10.41 24.71 7.02
CA GLY A 242 -10.51 26.17 6.87
C GLY A 242 -9.71 26.95 7.92
N THR A 243 -8.84 26.29 8.69
CA THR A 243 -8.03 26.93 9.72
C THR A 243 -6.60 26.41 9.67
N PRO A 244 -5.58 27.27 9.44
CA PRO A 244 -4.19 26.84 9.40
C PRO A 244 -3.69 26.39 10.77
N LYS A 245 -2.79 25.39 10.77
CA LYS A 245 -2.12 24.85 11.97
C LYS A 245 -0.60 24.77 11.76
N TRP A 246 -0.02 25.72 11.04
CA TRP A 246 1.40 25.68 10.64
C TRP A 246 2.36 25.71 11.83
N SER A 247 1.99 26.37 12.92
CA SER A 247 2.78 26.36 14.16
C SER A 247 2.84 24.96 14.78
N GLU A 248 1.71 24.24 14.85
CA GLU A 248 1.67 22.86 15.30
C GLU A 248 2.37 21.90 14.33
N ALA A 249 2.28 22.16 13.03
CA ALA A 249 3.00 21.41 12.00
C ALA A 249 4.52 21.52 12.22
N LYS A 250 5.02 22.76 12.35
CA LYS A 250 6.43 23.03 12.64
C LYS A 250 6.87 22.34 13.93
N ALA A 251 6.10 22.48 15.02
CA ALA A 251 6.45 21.88 16.31
C ALA A 251 6.58 20.35 16.22
N LYS A 252 5.68 19.69 15.48
CA LYS A 252 5.74 18.23 15.28
C LYS A 252 6.88 17.81 14.35
N ALA A 253 7.20 18.59 13.32
CA ALA A 253 8.39 18.35 12.50
C ALA A 253 9.68 18.49 13.33
N GLU A 254 9.77 19.53 14.17
CA GLU A 254 10.92 19.77 15.06
C GLU A 254 11.08 18.64 16.09
N GLU A 255 9.99 18.03 16.58
CA GLU A 255 10.06 16.86 17.47
C GLU A 255 10.75 15.67 16.79
N VAL A 256 10.47 15.41 15.51
CA VAL A 256 11.13 14.34 14.75
C VAL A 256 12.58 14.71 14.44
N ILE A 257 12.85 15.92 13.96
CA ILE A 257 14.20 16.38 13.58
C ILE A 257 15.13 16.38 14.80
N ASN A 258 14.66 16.85 15.94
CA ASN A 258 15.46 16.97 17.16
C ASN A 258 15.50 15.68 17.99
N SER A 259 14.85 14.60 17.54
CA SER A 259 14.84 13.32 18.25
C SER A 259 16.22 12.65 18.33
N GLY A 260 17.08 12.91 17.34
CA GLY A 260 18.35 12.20 17.17
C GLY A 260 18.23 10.79 16.57
N GLU A 261 17.01 10.29 16.34
CA GLU A 261 16.77 8.93 15.81
C GLU A 261 16.98 8.86 14.28
N TYR A 262 16.65 9.96 13.59
CA TYR A 262 16.72 10.05 12.13
C TYR A 262 17.85 10.95 11.67
N ARG A 263 18.44 10.60 10.53
CA ARG A 263 19.37 11.48 9.80
C ARG A 263 19.18 11.31 8.30
N LEU A 264 19.44 12.38 7.58
CA LEU A 264 19.49 12.33 6.12
C LEU A 264 20.65 11.43 5.67
N HIS A 265 20.36 10.56 4.72
CA HIS A 265 21.34 9.72 4.07
C HIS A 265 22.17 10.57 3.10
N THR A 266 23.48 10.35 3.06
CA THR A 266 24.39 11.21 2.28
C THR A 266 24.38 10.89 0.80
N ILE A 267 23.91 9.71 0.40
CA ILE A 267 23.89 9.23 -0.99
C ILE A 267 22.44 9.06 -1.41
N TYR A 268 21.82 10.12 -1.92
CA TYR A 268 20.39 10.14 -2.25
C TYR A 268 19.89 8.94 -3.08
N PRO A 269 20.59 8.46 -4.13
CA PRO A 269 20.14 7.28 -4.87
C PRO A 269 19.96 6.02 -4.02
N GLU A 270 20.77 5.82 -2.97
CA GLU A 270 20.72 4.62 -2.11
C GLU A 270 19.43 4.49 -1.30
N LEU A 271 18.65 5.59 -1.18
CA LEU A 271 17.31 5.57 -0.61
C LEU A 271 16.33 4.71 -1.45
N PHE A 272 16.59 4.55 -2.74
CA PHE A 272 15.66 3.94 -3.70
C PHE A 272 16.20 2.64 -4.31
N MET A 273 17.17 2.02 -3.63
CA MET A 273 17.82 0.77 -4.02
C MET A 273 17.27 -0.44 -3.23
N ALA A 274 17.52 -1.66 -3.73
CA ALA A 274 16.97 -2.90 -3.16
C ALA A 274 17.45 -3.26 -1.74
N ASP A 275 18.51 -2.62 -1.28
CA ASP A 275 19.09 -2.80 0.06
C ASP A 275 18.91 -1.55 0.94
N ASN A 276 17.98 -0.65 0.60
CA ASN A 276 17.67 0.55 1.38
C ASN A 276 17.20 0.26 2.83
N ASN A 277 16.92 -1.00 3.16
CA ASN A 277 16.63 -1.46 4.50
C ASN A 277 17.89 -1.80 5.33
N THR A 278 19.07 -1.85 4.70
CA THR A 278 20.33 -2.28 5.33
C THR A 278 21.57 -1.44 4.96
N ASN A 279 21.53 -0.66 3.87
CA ASN A 279 22.69 0.07 3.32
C ASN A 279 23.03 1.39 4.03
N GLY A 280 22.26 1.76 5.06
CA GLY A 280 22.36 3.04 5.74
C GLY A 280 21.15 3.94 5.50
N ALA A 281 20.41 3.78 4.40
CA ALA A 281 19.20 4.55 4.10
C ALA A 281 18.06 4.34 5.11
N GLN A 282 17.99 3.19 5.77
CA GLN A 282 16.97 2.86 6.79
C GLN A 282 16.89 3.84 7.96
N ASN A 283 17.92 4.66 8.08
CA ASN A 283 18.13 5.68 9.10
C ASN A 283 17.43 7.02 8.80
N GLU A 284 16.97 7.21 7.57
CA GLU A 284 16.18 8.37 7.15
C GLU A 284 14.68 8.04 7.17
N PHE A 285 14.31 6.78 6.96
CA PHE A 285 12.91 6.40 6.81
C PHE A 285 12.16 6.30 8.14
N ILE A 286 11.12 7.13 8.28
CA ILE A 286 10.24 7.14 9.46
C ILE A 286 9.20 6.00 9.40
N PHE A 287 8.58 5.81 8.24
CA PHE A 287 7.59 4.77 7.98
C PHE A 287 7.73 4.29 6.54
N VAL A 288 7.70 2.98 6.32
CA VAL A 288 7.90 2.36 5.01
C VAL A 288 6.84 1.30 4.73
N LEU A 289 6.51 1.15 3.45
CA LEU A 289 5.73 0.03 2.95
C LEU A 289 6.73 -1.03 2.49
N SER A 290 7.08 -1.95 3.39
CA SER A 290 8.05 -3.01 3.11
C SER A 290 7.66 -3.84 1.89
N GLN A 291 8.55 -3.91 0.91
CA GLN A 291 8.43 -4.79 -0.25
C GLN A 291 9.41 -5.96 -0.11
N THR A 292 9.07 -7.10 -0.70
CA THR A 292 9.96 -8.26 -0.76
C THR A 292 9.76 -9.01 -2.07
N GLY A 293 10.82 -9.53 -2.67
CA GLY A 293 10.76 -10.40 -3.85
C GLY A 293 10.03 -11.74 -3.65
N ASN A 294 9.71 -12.10 -2.40
CA ASN A 294 8.94 -13.31 -2.07
C ASN A 294 7.42 -13.11 -2.18
N ASN A 295 6.96 -11.86 -2.35
CA ASN A 295 5.55 -11.55 -2.53
C ASN A 295 5.35 -11.13 -3.99
N SER A 296 4.56 -11.89 -4.76
CA SER A 296 4.23 -11.59 -6.15
C SER A 296 3.33 -10.36 -6.27
N ASN A 297 3.85 -9.18 -5.99
CA ASN A 297 3.12 -7.91 -6.04
C ASN A 297 3.63 -7.02 -7.19
N TYR A 298 2.76 -6.75 -8.16
CA TYR A 298 3.05 -5.86 -9.30
C TYR A 298 2.76 -4.38 -9.03
N SER A 299 2.25 -4.01 -7.85
CA SER A 299 1.82 -2.65 -7.49
C SER A 299 2.85 -1.87 -6.65
N GLY A 300 3.87 -2.56 -6.14
CA GLY A 300 4.88 -1.99 -5.26
C GLY A 300 6.04 -1.31 -6.00
N THR A 301 7.26 -1.54 -5.52
CA THR A 301 8.48 -1.11 -6.19
C THR A 301 8.62 -1.67 -7.60
N THR A 302 8.02 -2.83 -7.87
CA THR A 302 7.87 -3.43 -9.22
C THR A 302 7.30 -2.43 -10.21
N PHE A 303 6.18 -1.81 -9.85
CA PHE A 303 5.52 -0.81 -10.68
C PHE A 303 6.42 0.42 -10.88
N LEU A 304 7.04 0.91 -9.81
CA LEU A 304 7.88 2.11 -9.87
C LEU A 304 9.08 1.96 -10.82
N VAL A 305 9.71 0.77 -10.86
CA VAL A 305 10.84 0.49 -11.76
C VAL A 305 10.36 0.17 -13.18
N HIS A 306 9.43 -0.77 -13.32
CA HIS A 306 9.03 -1.23 -14.65
C HIS A 306 8.23 -0.19 -15.43
N ALA A 307 7.30 0.53 -14.79
CA ALA A 307 6.46 1.51 -15.48
C ALA A 307 7.28 2.65 -16.08
N ALA A 308 8.38 3.06 -15.41
CA ALA A 308 9.28 4.08 -15.92
C ALA A 308 10.26 3.57 -17.00
N GLY A 309 10.31 2.26 -17.24
CA GLY A 309 11.22 1.63 -18.19
C GLY A 309 10.65 1.45 -19.59
N GLY A 310 11.50 1.63 -20.61
CA GLY A 310 11.16 1.38 -22.01
C GLY A 310 12.19 1.98 -22.98
N ASP A 311 11.84 1.97 -24.27
CA ASP A 311 12.68 2.43 -25.38
C ASP A 311 14.11 1.83 -25.33
N ASP A 312 15.14 2.67 -25.26
CA ASP A 312 16.55 2.26 -25.27
C ASP A 312 17.15 2.07 -23.87
N MET A 313 16.34 2.25 -22.83
CA MET A 313 16.77 2.08 -21.45
C MET A 313 17.14 0.62 -21.19
N ASN A 314 18.39 0.37 -20.80
CA ASN A 314 18.85 -0.98 -20.47
C ASN A 314 18.32 -1.41 -19.10
N MET A 315 17.16 -2.04 -19.07
CA MET A 315 16.48 -2.43 -17.83
C MET A 315 17.28 -3.39 -16.94
N ALA A 316 18.23 -4.15 -17.51
CA ALA A 316 19.13 -5.00 -16.73
C ALA A 316 20.01 -4.18 -15.76
N THR A 317 20.37 -2.93 -16.10
CA THR A 317 21.11 -2.04 -15.19
C THR A 317 20.24 -1.46 -14.07
N PHE A 318 18.94 -1.78 -14.06
CA PHE A 318 18.00 -1.44 -13.00
C PHE A 318 17.58 -2.67 -12.19
N GLY A 319 18.13 -3.84 -12.51
CA GLY A 319 17.82 -5.09 -11.81
C GLY A 319 16.47 -5.70 -12.19
N VAL A 320 15.94 -5.37 -13.37
CA VAL A 320 14.68 -5.91 -13.90
C VAL A 320 14.83 -6.36 -15.36
N ASN A 321 13.92 -7.23 -15.83
CA ASN A 321 14.03 -7.90 -17.12
C ASN A 321 13.35 -7.17 -18.30
N GLY A 322 12.70 -6.03 -18.05
CA GLY A 322 11.99 -5.29 -19.09
C GLY A 322 11.30 -4.04 -18.56
N GLY A 323 10.83 -3.20 -19.48
CA GLY A 323 10.05 -2.00 -19.17
C GLY A 323 8.58 -2.18 -19.56
N TRP A 324 7.68 -1.46 -18.90
CA TRP A 324 6.25 -1.49 -19.18
C TRP A 324 5.75 -0.27 -19.95
N TYR A 325 6.64 0.67 -20.32
CA TYR A 325 6.31 1.80 -21.20
C TYR A 325 5.14 2.65 -20.67
N GLY A 326 5.11 2.87 -19.35
CA GLY A 326 4.01 3.54 -18.65
C GLY A 326 4.31 4.98 -18.31
N ASN A 327 5.11 5.19 -17.28
CA ASN A 327 5.34 6.49 -16.68
C ASN A 327 6.48 7.25 -17.38
N ILE A 328 6.23 8.52 -17.66
CA ILE A 328 7.21 9.49 -18.14
C ILE A 328 7.15 10.73 -17.24
N THR A 329 8.21 11.54 -17.21
CA THR A 329 8.20 12.84 -16.52
C THR A 329 7.91 13.99 -17.48
N THR A 330 7.54 15.15 -16.92
CA THR A 330 7.23 16.36 -17.69
C THR A 330 8.41 17.34 -17.70
N GLY A 331 8.40 18.29 -18.64
CA GLY A 331 9.38 19.37 -18.68
C GLY A 331 9.38 20.23 -17.41
N SER A 332 8.21 20.51 -16.84
CA SER A 332 8.09 21.29 -15.60
C SER A 332 8.88 20.66 -14.45
N PHE A 333 8.82 19.33 -14.31
CA PHE A 333 9.60 18.62 -13.30
C PHE A 333 11.09 18.63 -13.61
N VAL A 334 11.46 18.40 -14.87
CA VAL A 334 12.88 18.45 -15.30
C VAL A 334 13.49 19.82 -15.05
N ASP A 335 12.71 20.89 -15.26
CA ASP A 335 13.12 22.28 -15.06
C ASP A 335 13.34 22.64 -13.57
N LEU A 336 12.95 21.78 -12.62
CA LEU A 336 13.35 21.94 -11.21
C LEU A 336 14.85 21.64 -11.00
N PHE A 337 15.48 20.86 -11.88
CA PHE A 337 16.87 20.40 -11.77
C PHE A 337 17.82 21.22 -12.65
N THR A 338 17.85 22.53 -12.39
CA THR A 338 18.69 23.50 -13.12
C THR A 338 20.15 23.49 -12.70
N GLU A 339 20.45 23.05 -11.48
CA GLU A 339 21.82 23.00 -10.95
C GLU A 339 22.58 21.77 -11.48
N GLY A 340 23.79 21.99 -12.01
CA GLY A 340 24.59 20.93 -12.65
C GLY A 340 25.05 19.80 -11.70
N ASN A 341 25.04 20.03 -10.39
CA ASN A 341 25.50 19.08 -9.38
C ASN A 341 24.35 18.48 -8.54
N ASP A 342 23.09 18.69 -8.91
CA ASP A 342 21.97 18.09 -8.18
C ASP A 342 21.93 16.57 -8.40
N THR A 343 22.39 15.80 -7.41
CA THR A 343 22.41 14.33 -7.45
C THR A 343 21.02 13.70 -7.47
N ARG A 344 19.95 14.48 -7.26
CA ARG A 344 18.56 14.03 -7.38
C ARG A 344 18.06 14.05 -8.83
N LYS A 345 18.82 14.66 -9.76
CA LYS A 345 18.55 14.66 -11.20
C LYS A 345 18.76 13.26 -11.79
N MET A 346 17.72 12.43 -11.71
CA MET A 346 17.75 11.01 -12.10
C MET A 346 16.84 10.77 -13.31
N PHE A 347 17.36 11.09 -14.50
CA PHE A 347 16.64 10.95 -15.77
C PHE A 347 17.41 10.11 -16.78
N HIS A 348 16.69 9.28 -17.54
CA HIS A 348 17.15 8.71 -18.79
C HIS A 348 16.50 9.48 -19.94
N THR A 349 17.35 10.07 -20.77
CA THR A 349 16.94 11.06 -21.79
C THR A 349 17.22 10.59 -23.22
N LYS A 350 17.94 9.49 -23.39
CA LYS A 350 18.26 8.95 -24.71
C LYS A 350 16.97 8.49 -25.40
N ASP A 351 16.90 8.73 -26.71
CA ASP A 351 15.75 8.50 -27.57
C ASP A 351 14.43 9.19 -27.13
N LYS A 352 14.52 10.15 -26.20
CA LYS A 352 13.45 11.06 -25.80
C LYS A 352 13.70 12.47 -26.34
N SER A 353 12.63 13.15 -26.75
CA SER A 353 12.73 14.53 -27.24
C SER A 353 12.61 15.52 -26.08
N GLU A 354 13.55 16.47 -26.00
CA GLU A 354 13.45 17.60 -25.07
C GLU A 354 12.19 18.43 -25.34
N GLU A 355 11.92 18.73 -26.60
CA GLU A 355 10.74 19.48 -27.03
C GLU A 355 9.45 18.79 -26.59
N ARG A 356 9.36 17.46 -26.78
CA ARG A 356 8.18 16.66 -26.37
C ARG A 356 8.15 16.31 -24.88
N THR A 357 9.24 16.57 -24.15
CA THR A 357 9.23 16.55 -22.69
C THR A 357 8.62 17.83 -22.16
N LYS A 358 8.98 18.98 -22.75
CA LYS A 358 8.36 20.28 -22.45
C LYS A 358 6.91 20.38 -22.90
N ASN A 359 6.59 19.78 -24.05
CA ASN A 359 5.27 19.82 -24.67
C ASN A 359 4.80 18.41 -25.00
N ILE A 360 4.27 17.70 -24.00
CA ILE A 360 3.80 16.32 -24.17
C ILE A 360 2.69 16.26 -25.23
N VAL A 361 2.91 15.44 -26.26
CA VAL A 361 2.01 15.34 -27.43
C VAL A 361 1.10 14.12 -27.30
N LYS A 362 -0.20 14.34 -27.54
CA LYS A 362 -1.18 13.24 -27.69
C LYS A 362 -1.14 12.66 -29.10
N GLN A 363 -1.25 11.34 -29.20
CA GLN A 363 -1.47 10.60 -30.43
C GLN A 363 -2.71 9.72 -30.24
N ASN A 364 -3.72 9.89 -31.10
CA ASN A 364 -5.00 9.16 -31.01
C ASN A 364 -5.67 9.26 -29.63
N GLY A 365 -5.69 10.47 -29.05
CA GLY A 365 -6.38 10.75 -27.77
C GLY A 365 -5.59 10.42 -26.51
N LYS A 366 -4.43 9.76 -26.59
CA LYS A 366 -3.58 9.40 -25.45
C LYS A 366 -2.13 9.85 -25.62
N ILE A 367 -1.35 9.84 -24.55
CA ILE A 367 0.09 10.14 -24.63
C ILE A 367 0.81 8.92 -25.20
N SER A 368 1.60 9.11 -26.26
CA SER A 368 2.49 8.06 -26.76
C SER A 368 3.74 7.98 -25.90
N PHE A 369 4.19 6.79 -25.51
CA PHE A 369 5.44 6.66 -24.76
C PHE A 369 6.67 7.07 -25.58
N GLY A 370 6.68 6.72 -26.87
CA GLY A 370 7.81 6.95 -27.76
C GLY A 370 8.09 8.45 -27.97
N GLY A 371 9.27 8.88 -27.57
CA GLY A 371 9.77 10.24 -27.76
C GLY A 371 9.13 11.32 -26.89
N ASN A 372 8.07 11.05 -26.11
CA ASN A 372 7.53 11.98 -25.10
C ASN A 372 8.16 11.70 -23.74
N GLY A 373 8.48 12.77 -23.00
CA GLY A 373 8.90 12.76 -21.61
C GLY A 373 10.19 11.98 -21.32
N TYR A 374 11.02 12.50 -20.44
CA TYR A 374 12.16 11.73 -19.95
C TYR A 374 11.69 10.59 -19.04
N LEU A 375 12.54 9.57 -18.90
CA LEU A 375 12.26 8.43 -18.03
C LEU A 375 12.90 8.66 -16.67
N ILE A 376 12.18 8.33 -15.59
CA ILE A 376 12.71 8.44 -14.23
C ILE A 376 13.60 7.23 -13.92
N THR A 377 14.84 7.48 -13.48
CA THR A 377 15.81 6.44 -13.09
C THR A 377 15.96 6.31 -11.57
N LYS A 378 15.03 6.90 -10.81
CA LYS A 378 15.07 7.01 -9.34
C LYS A 378 15.09 5.64 -8.64
N TRP A 379 14.24 4.70 -9.03
CA TRP A 379 14.11 3.40 -8.37
C TRP A 379 14.88 2.30 -9.11
N THR A 380 15.52 1.42 -8.35
CA THR A 380 16.21 0.24 -8.91
C THR A 380 16.12 -0.96 -7.96
N ASN A 381 16.10 -2.16 -8.55
CA ASN A 381 16.24 -3.41 -7.84
C ASN A 381 17.72 -3.87 -7.68
N LEU A 382 18.68 -3.00 -8.01
CA LEU A 382 20.07 -3.22 -7.64
C LEU A 382 20.30 -2.76 -6.20
N THR A 383 21.22 -3.43 -5.52
CA THR A 383 21.77 -3.00 -4.22
C THR A 383 22.75 -1.85 -4.40
N SER A 384 23.11 -1.16 -3.31
CA SER A 384 24.16 -0.12 -3.27
C SER A 384 25.51 -0.59 -3.85
N THR A 385 25.81 -1.89 -3.80
CA THR A 385 27.00 -2.51 -4.39
C THR A 385 26.81 -2.96 -5.85
N LYS A 386 25.69 -2.58 -6.47
CA LYS A 386 25.30 -2.86 -7.87
C LYS A 386 25.11 -4.34 -8.21
N VAL A 387 24.80 -5.17 -7.21
CA VAL A 387 24.42 -6.57 -7.44
C VAL A 387 22.91 -6.75 -7.29
N LEU A 388 22.36 -7.74 -7.98
CA LEU A 388 21.04 -8.25 -7.67
C LEU A 388 21.07 -8.89 -6.28
N LYS A 389 20.16 -8.45 -5.40
CA LYS A 389 20.02 -9.07 -4.09
C LYS A 389 19.43 -10.47 -4.28
N THR A 390 20.10 -11.50 -3.76
CA THR A 390 19.57 -12.87 -3.72
C THR A 390 18.30 -12.89 -2.86
N GLY A 391 17.16 -13.27 -3.43
CA GLY A 391 15.85 -13.09 -2.78
C GLY A 391 15.39 -11.63 -2.68
N GLY A 392 16.01 -10.73 -3.46
CA GLY A 392 15.68 -9.32 -3.59
C GLY A 392 14.50 -9.04 -4.51
N ASP A 393 14.10 -7.78 -4.52
CA ASP A 393 12.74 -7.33 -4.81
C ASP A 393 12.41 -7.36 -6.31
N ASN A 394 11.80 -8.47 -6.72
CA ASN A 394 11.26 -8.82 -8.05
C ASN A 394 12.22 -9.57 -8.96
N ILE A 395 12.43 -10.85 -8.66
CA ILE A 395 12.43 -11.84 -9.73
C ILE A 395 10.97 -12.15 -10.04
N LEU A 396 10.40 -11.44 -11.03
CA LEU A 396 9.22 -11.97 -11.69
C LEU A 396 9.65 -12.83 -12.87
N VAL A 397 9.68 -14.11 -12.53
CA VAL A 397 9.68 -15.27 -13.41
C VAL A 397 8.50 -15.15 -14.37
N ASN A 398 8.76 -14.85 -15.64
CA ASN A 398 7.95 -15.48 -16.68
C ASN A 398 8.54 -16.88 -16.89
N PRO A 399 7.75 -17.96 -17.09
CA PRO A 399 8.25 -19.34 -17.14
C PRO A 399 8.98 -19.58 -18.46
N GLY A 400 10.09 -18.89 -18.67
CA GLY A 400 11.13 -19.34 -19.58
C GLY A 400 11.89 -20.43 -18.85
N VAL A 401 11.97 -21.62 -19.46
CA VAL A 401 12.93 -22.63 -19.02
C VAL A 401 14.32 -22.09 -19.37
N TYR A 402 15.14 -21.83 -18.36
CA TYR A 402 16.54 -21.46 -18.53
C TYR A 402 17.40 -22.67 -18.17
N ASN A 403 18.43 -22.92 -18.98
CA ASN A 403 19.48 -23.83 -18.59
C ASN A 403 20.49 -23.02 -17.76
N ILE A 404 20.71 -23.46 -16.53
CA ILE A 404 21.74 -22.91 -15.66
C ILE A 404 22.94 -23.85 -15.72
N THR A 405 24.09 -23.35 -16.17
CA THR A 405 25.36 -24.07 -16.08
C THR A 405 26.19 -23.45 -14.97
N ILE A 406 26.54 -24.24 -13.96
CA ILE A 406 27.36 -23.83 -12.83
C ILE A 406 28.77 -24.35 -13.06
N ASP A 407 29.74 -23.43 -13.14
CA ASP A 407 31.16 -23.74 -13.11
C ASP A 407 31.64 -23.65 -11.66
N THR A 408 31.77 -24.82 -11.03
CA THR A 408 32.18 -24.96 -9.63
C THR A 408 33.66 -24.71 -9.39
N GLU A 409 34.49 -24.69 -10.45
CA GLU A 409 35.93 -24.46 -10.33
C GLU A 409 36.24 -22.96 -10.32
N ASN A 410 35.51 -22.19 -11.13
CA ASN A 410 35.67 -20.73 -11.21
C ASN A 410 34.64 -19.95 -10.39
N ASN A 411 33.69 -20.66 -9.75
CA ASN A 411 32.62 -20.10 -8.95
C ASN A 411 31.74 -19.08 -9.72
N THR A 412 31.51 -19.39 -11.00
CA THR A 412 30.71 -18.57 -11.93
C THR A 412 29.53 -19.37 -12.46
N TYR A 413 28.50 -18.69 -12.95
CA TYR A 413 27.39 -19.33 -13.64
C TYR A 413 27.06 -18.62 -14.95
N THR A 414 26.53 -19.37 -15.92
CA THR A 414 25.92 -18.83 -17.13
C THR A 414 24.44 -19.18 -17.18
N LEU A 415 23.64 -18.23 -17.66
CA LEU A 415 22.20 -18.38 -17.87
C LEU A 415 21.93 -18.32 -19.37
N GLU A 416 21.49 -19.42 -19.95
CA GLU A 416 21.05 -19.47 -21.33
C GLU A 416 19.56 -19.79 -21.42
N ARG A 417 18.83 -19.01 -22.22
CA ARG A 417 17.42 -19.25 -22.48
C ARG A 417 17.26 -20.52 -23.31
N SER A 418 16.44 -21.48 -22.88
CA SER A 418 16.15 -22.65 -23.72
C SER A 418 15.41 -22.17 -24.98
N LYS A 419 15.82 -22.67 -26.15
CA LYS A 419 15.09 -22.43 -27.39
C LYS A 419 13.88 -23.36 -27.40
N GLU A 420 12.69 -22.84 -27.11
CA GLU A 420 11.43 -23.53 -27.39
C GLU A 420 10.65 -22.89 -28.55
N PRO A 421 9.82 -23.67 -29.27
CA PRO A 421 9.44 -23.41 -30.65
C PRO A 421 8.45 -22.26 -30.79
N ALA A 422 8.50 -21.59 -31.95
CA ALA A 422 7.63 -20.48 -32.29
C ALA A 422 6.15 -20.85 -32.15
N VAL A 423 5.43 -20.19 -31.25
CA VAL A 423 3.96 -20.18 -31.26
C VAL A 423 3.54 -19.10 -32.25
N GLU A 424 2.94 -19.50 -33.37
CA GLU A 424 2.38 -18.58 -34.35
C GLU A 424 1.27 -17.71 -33.74
N PRO A 425 1.12 -16.46 -34.19
CA PRO A 425 0.06 -15.58 -33.71
C PRO A 425 -1.29 -16.08 -34.19
N THR A 426 -2.18 -16.48 -33.28
CA THR A 426 -3.57 -16.76 -33.63
C THR A 426 -4.28 -15.46 -33.97
N THR A 427 -4.50 -15.23 -35.26
CA THR A 427 -5.44 -14.24 -35.78
C THR A 427 -6.86 -14.66 -35.39
N GLY A 428 -7.51 -13.90 -34.50
CA GLY A 428 -8.92 -14.07 -34.15
C GLY A 428 -9.69 -12.80 -34.45
N THR A 429 -10.47 -12.81 -35.52
CA THR A 429 -11.37 -11.75 -35.97
C THR A 429 -12.51 -11.50 -34.98
N ALA A 430 -12.92 -10.23 -34.90
CA ALA A 430 -14.15 -9.77 -34.25
C ALA A 430 -15.36 -10.63 -34.65
N ASN A 431 -16.19 -10.99 -33.68
CA ASN A 431 -17.61 -11.29 -33.90
C ASN A 431 -18.44 -10.86 -32.69
N SER A 432 -19.43 -10.03 -33.01
CA SER A 432 -20.55 -9.53 -32.20
C SER A 432 -21.45 -10.63 -31.65
N TRP A 433 -21.90 -10.49 -30.39
CA TRP A 433 -23.23 -10.84 -29.84
C TRP A 433 -23.34 -10.08 -28.50
N GLY A 434 -24.41 -9.39 -28.09
CA GLY A 434 -25.81 -9.45 -28.49
C GLY A 434 -26.65 -9.68 -27.23
N ILE A 435 -27.28 -8.60 -26.75
CA ILE A 435 -28.21 -8.45 -25.60
C ILE A 435 -27.57 -8.35 -24.22
#